data_AF-A0A7W2UMF1-F1
#
_entry.id   AF-A0A7W2UMF1-F1
#
_cell.length_a   1.000
_cell.length_b   1.000
_cell.length_c   1.000
_cell.angle_alpha   90.00
_cell.angle_beta   90.00
_cell.angle_gamma   90.00
#
_symmetry.space_group_name_H-M   'P 1'
#
loop_
_entity.id
_entity.type
_entity.pdbx_description
1 polymer ?
#
loop_
_entity_poly.entity_id
_entity_poly.type
_entity_poly.pdbx_seq_one_letter_code
_entity_poly.pdbx_strand_id
1 'polypeptide(L)' 'MNMVDWRQSSYCQEGASCVNVAAGERETILLRESEHPEAILSTTRTRLRAFIRAAKAGQFDHVAGP' A
#
# COMPACT_ATOMS: atom_id res chain seq x y z
N MET A 1 -13.33 13.72 -14.15
CA MET A 1 -12.21 13.21 -13.32
C MET A 1 -12.71 11.96 -12.62
N ASN A 2 -12.19 10.79 -12.97
CA ASN A 2 -12.55 9.56 -12.26
C ASN A 2 -11.83 9.62 -10.90
N MET A 3 -12.56 9.97 -9.84
CA MET A 3 -12.00 10.05 -8.50
C MET A 3 -11.53 8.65 -8.09
N VAL A 4 -10.25 8.53 -7.78
CA VAL A 4 -9.69 7.31 -7.22
C VAL A 4 -10.22 7.17 -5.80
N ASP A 5 -10.97 6.09 -5.54
CA ASP A 5 -11.55 5.81 -4.23
C ASP A 5 -10.50 5.20 -3.29
N TRP A 6 -9.83 6.07 -2.55
CA TRP A 6 -8.77 5.69 -1.62
C TRP A 6 -9.33 5.16 -0.32
N ARG A 7 -8.85 3.98 0.09
CA ARG A 7 -9.19 3.35 1.36
C ARG A 7 -8.02 3.44 2.31
N GLN A 8 -8.27 4.08 3.45
CA GLN A 8 -7.35 4.10 4.59
C GLN A 8 -7.63 2.92 5.51
N SER A 9 -6.58 2.38 6.14
CA SER A 9 -6.71 1.35 7.16
C SER A 9 -7.42 1.90 8.40
N SER A 10 -8.31 1.11 8.99
CA SER A 10 -8.92 1.43 10.30
C SER A 10 -7.91 1.42 11.46
N TYR A 11 -6.71 0.87 11.24
CA TYR A 11 -5.60 0.90 12.21
C TYR A 11 -4.72 2.15 12.05
N CYS A 12 -5.02 3.01 11.08
CA CYS A 12 -4.32 4.27 10.92
C CYS A 12 -4.66 5.21 12.08
N GLN A 13 -3.66 5.54 12.89
CA GLN A 13 -3.78 6.47 14.01
C GLN A 13 -3.17 7.83 13.65
N GLU A 14 -3.56 8.85 14.40
CA GLU A 14 -3.01 10.19 14.26
C GLU A 14 -1.48 10.17 14.51
N GLY A 15 -0.71 10.74 13.56
CA GLY A 15 0.75 10.74 13.62
C GLY A 15 1.44 9.43 13.20
N ALA A 16 0.72 8.46 12.61
CA ALA A 16 1.31 7.26 12.03
C ALA A 16 1.41 7.36 10.49
N SER A 17 2.48 6.85 9.89
CA SER A 17 2.62 6.74 8.43
C SER A 17 1.77 5.56 7.92
N CYS A 18 0.63 5.87 7.32
CA CYS A 18 -0.37 4.91 6.91
C CYS A 18 -0.32 4.64 5.40
N VAL A 19 -0.42 3.36 5.03
CA VAL A 19 -0.56 2.97 3.62
C VAL A 19 -2.03 2.96 3.23
N ASN A 20 -2.37 3.78 2.23
CA ASN A 20 -3.68 3.83 1.58
C ASN A 20 -3.68 2.96 0.32
N VAL A 21 -4.83 2.36 0.02
CA VAL A 21 -5.00 1.47 -1.14
C VAL A 21 -6.18 1.89 -2.00
N ALA A 22 -6.08 1.76 -3.31
CA ALA A 22 -7.19 1.98 -4.23
C ALA A 22 -7.17 0.98 -5.39
N ALA A 23 -8.34 0.73 -5.98
CA ALA A 23 -8.43 0.04 -7.26
C ALA A 23 -8.08 1.04 -8.39
N GLY A 24 -7.09 0.69 -9.21
CA GLY A 24 -6.77 1.42 -10.43
C GLY A 24 -7.43 0.79 -11.66
N GLU A 25 -7.03 1.24 -12.84
CA GLU A 25 -7.49 0.66 -14.10
C GLU A 25 -6.89 -0.74 -14.33
N ARG A 26 -7.55 -1.57 -15.13
CA ARG A 26 -7.00 -2.83 -15.67
C ARG A 26 -6.34 -3.74 -14.61
N GLU A 27 -7.05 -4.02 -13.51
CA GLU A 27 -6.61 -4.88 -12.39
C GLU A 27 -5.38 -4.37 -11.61
N THR A 28 -5.07 -3.08 -11.74
CA THR A 28 -4.02 -2.46 -10.93
C THR A 28 -4.53 -2.13 -9.53
N ILE A 29 -3.61 -2.19 -8.57
CA ILE A 29 -3.79 -1.67 -7.22
C ILE A 29 -2.82 -0.51 -7.06
N LEU A 30 -3.33 0.60 -6.56
CA LEU A 30 -2.54 1.78 -6.24
C LEU A 30 -2.28 1.79 -4.73
N LEU A 31 -1.06 2.12 -4.36
CA LEU A 31 -0.61 2.31 -2.99
C LEU A 31 -0.05 3.72 -2.86
N ARG A 32 -0.33 4.38 -1.75
CA ARG A 32 0.34 5.63 -1.37
C ARG A 32 0.48 5.71 0.14
N GLU A 33 1.43 6.51 0.60
CA GLU A 33 1.59 6.83 2.01
C GLU A 33 0.73 8.09 2.33
N SER A 34 0.31 8.24 3.58
CA SER A 34 -0.57 9.33 4.04
C SER A 34 0.08 10.70 4.02
N GLU A 35 1.35 10.81 4.42
CA GLU A 35 2.12 12.05 4.50
C GLU A 35 2.68 12.46 3.13
N HIS A 36 2.82 11.50 2.21
CA HIS A 36 3.26 11.67 0.82
C HIS A 36 2.20 11.18 -0.20
N PRO A 37 1.01 11.82 -0.27
CA PRO A 37 -0.10 11.36 -1.10
C PRO A 37 0.15 11.42 -2.62
N GLU A 38 1.17 12.16 -3.05
CA GLU A 38 1.66 12.27 -4.43
C GLU A 38 2.53 11.08 -4.87
N ALA A 39 3.14 10.36 -3.92
CA ALA A 39 4.00 9.22 -4.20
C ALA A 39 3.15 7.94 -4.39
N ILE A 40 2.64 7.75 -5.62
CA ILE A 40 1.78 6.62 -5.96
C ILE A 40 2.60 5.47 -6.54
N LEU A 41 2.54 4.31 -5.88
CA LEU A 41 3.04 3.04 -6.41
C LEU A 41 1.90 2.26 -7.07
N SER A 42 2.15 1.70 -8.25
CA SER A 42 1.22 0.81 -8.94
C SER A 42 1.70 -0.63 -8.87
N THR A 43 0.79 -1.55 -8.59
CA THR A 43 1.04 -2.99 -8.57
C THR A 43 -0.17 -3.75 -9.10
N THR A 44 -0.12 -5.07 -9.07
CA THR A 44 -1.25 -5.93 -9.41
C THR A 44 -1.79 -6.60 -8.16
N ARG A 45 -3.05 -7.05 -8.20
CA ARG A 45 -3.66 -7.84 -7.13
C ARG A 45 -2.82 -9.07 -6.76
N THR A 46 -2.25 -9.76 -7.75
CA THR A 46 -1.42 -10.96 -7.54
C THR A 46 -0.11 -10.62 -6.83
N ARG A 47 0.61 -9.58 -7.29
CA ARG A 47 1.88 -9.15 -6.68
C ARG A 47 1.68 -8.64 -5.27
N LEU A 48 0.64 -7.83 -5.03
CA LEU A 48 0.33 -7.33 -3.69
C LEU A 48 -0.02 -8.48 -2.72
N ARG A 49 -0.81 -9.47 -3.18
CA ARG A 49 -1.10 -10.67 -2.37
C ARG A 49 0.16 -11.45 -2.01
N ALA A 50 1.07 -11.63 -2.97
CA ALA A 50 2.34 -12.31 -2.73
C ALA A 50 3.22 -11.52 -1.74
N PHE A 51 3.33 -10.20 -1.93
CA PHE A 51 4.06 -9.31 -1.04
C PHE A 51 3.55 -9.39 0.41
N ILE A 52 2.23 -9.29 0.63
CA ILE A 52 1.63 -9.37 1.97
C ILE A 52 1.96 -10.72 2.64
N ARG A 53 1.91 -11.82 1.88
CA ARG A 53 2.25 -13.15 2.42
C ARG A 53 3.72 -13.26 2.79
N ALA A 54 4.61 -12.76 1.95
CA ALA A 54 6.05 -12.73 2.21
C ALA A 54 6.39 -11.86 3.43
N ALA A 55 5.80 -10.66 3.54
CA ALA A 55 5.98 -9.77 4.68
C ALA A 55 5.50 -10.43 5.99
N LYS A 56 4.32 -11.05 5.99
CA LYS A 56 3.82 -11.80 7.15
C LYS A 56 4.69 -13.00 7.55
N ALA A 57 5.45 -13.55 6.60
CA ALA A 57 6.41 -14.63 6.84
C ALA A 57 7.80 -14.13 7.27
N GLY A 58 7.96 -12.82 7.51
CA GLY A 58 9.23 -12.20 7.93
C GLY A 58 10.29 -12.10 6.82
N GLN A 59 9.91 -12.34 5.56
CA GLN A 59 10.89 -12.37 4.46
C GLN A 59 11.56 -11.02 4.21
N PHE A 60 11.00 -9.92 4.70
CA PHE A 60 11.53 -8.57 4.53
C PHE A 60 12.05 -7.94 5.82
N ASP A 61 12.16 -8.70 6.92
CA ASP A 61 12.58 -8.13 8.21
C ASP A 61 14.03 -7.62 8.17
N HIS A 62 14.83 -8.15 7.23
CA HIS A 62 16.18 -7.68 6.94
C HIS A 62 16.24 -6.34 6.18
N VAL A 63 15.12 -5.91 5.57
CA VAL A 63 15.02 -4.62 4.86
C VAL A 63 14.92 -3.46 5.83
N ALA A 64 14.48 -3.72 7.07
CA ALA A 64 14.46 -2.76 8.17
C ALA A 64 15.81 -2.64 8.91
N GLY A 65 16.92 -3.08 8.30
CA GLY A 65 18.27 -2.87 8.82
C GLY A 65 18.68 -1.39 8.83
N PRO A 66 19.70 -1.01 9.62
CA PRO A 66 20.19 0.37 9.71
C PRO A 66 20.64 0.94 8.37
#